data_AF-A0A6A9QHE9-F1
#
_entry.id   AF-A0A6A9QHE9-F1
#
_cell.length_a   1.000
_cell.length_b   1.000
_cell.length_c   1.000
_cell.angle_alpha   90.00
_cell.angle_beta   90.00
_cell.angle_gamma   90.00
#
_symmetry.space_group_name_H-M   'P 1'
#
loop_
_entity.id
_entity.type
_entity.pdbx_description
1 polymer ?
#
loop_
_entity_poly.entity_id
_entity_poly.type
_entity_poly.pdbx_seq_one_letter_code
_entity_poly.pdbx_strand_id
1 'polypeptide(L)'
;MDFLDEIHNVRYRLAMALKVSSFKIGDFTYIETSDPNKDFVIGEEEGKVFVLPINKDCVKFSQDIKHCLGFDYYYKEQFPWKEEVKIGVLDRIIRILKVFNDYSEIKNYIINQEITQYEGKDYAMLEGDLYFSNPYEEFLDKLKDSDLEKIKKLSKAYQEVKNFLDMQVENQTSVEDIYKEIESELIKIARKYNVELDYGKSIKLYSDERISEDEEHVEEEIREPINVNSLLAKIRAKKVIERKDDFLNFLFSKEGEFNIWDEIKGKGIILDEMKDKNVTVLLTYPQELEINIGGIKRKILVPKPSILFIKKDSAYFEIAR
;
A
#
# COMPACT_ATOMS: atom_id res chain seq x y z
N MET A 1 -3.17 27.36 23.38
CA MET A 1 -2.95 26.94 21.98
C MET A 1 -4.11 26.05 21.61
N ASP A 2 -4.82 26.37 20.53
CA ASP A 2 -5.78 25.45 19.94
C ASP A 2 -5.00 24.52 19.00
N PHE A 3 -5.20 23.21 19.12
CA PHE A 3 -4.48 22.22 18.31
C PHE A 3 -5.40 21.66 17.23
N LEU A 4 -4.81 21.17 16.14
CA LEU A 4 -5.58 20.56 15.04
C LEU A 4 -6.46 19.41 15.55
N ASP A 5 -5.90 18.58 16.43
CA ASP A 5 -6.58 17.53 17.19
C ASP A 5 -5.75 17.15 18.45
N GLU A 6 -6.19 16.10 19.16
CA GLU A 6 -5.49 15.60 20.35
C GLU A 6 -4.10 15.01 20.05
N ILE A 7 -3.89 14.36 18.89
CA ILE A 7 -2.58 13.77 18.57
C ILE A 7 -1.52 14.86 18.38
N HIS A 8 -1.90 16.00 17.79
CA HIS A 8 -1.02 17.15 17.62
C HIS A 8 -0.67 17.81 18.96
N ASN A 9 -1.61 17.84 19.92
CA ASN A 9 -1.34 18.27 21.31
C ASN A 9 -0.39 17.31 22.05
N VAL A 10 -0.56 15.99 21.91
CA VAL A 10 0.36 15.00 22.48
C VAL A 10 1.77 15.16 21.88
N ARG A 11 1.87 15.27 20.55
CA ARG A 11 3.15 15.48 19.86
C ARG A 11 3.84 16.77 20.28
N TYR A 12 3.09 17.86 20.46
CA TYR A 12 3.64 19.11 20.99
C TYR A 12 4.27 18.93 22.37
N ARG A 13 3.54 18.30 23.30
CA ARG A 13 4.03 18.03 24.66
C ARG A 13 5.29 17.16 24.64
N LEU A 14 5.29 16.13 23.80
CA LEU A 14 6.46 15.26 23.60
C LEU A 14 7.65 16.03 23.04
N ALA A 15 7.46 16.81 21.97
CA ALA A 15 8.49 17.62 21.35
C ALA A 15 9.10 18.62 22.35
N MET A 16 8.28 19.27 23.18
CA MET A 16 8.76 20.19 24.21
C MET A 16 9.50 19.49 25.34
N ALA A 17 9.07 18.30 25.76
CA ALA A 17 9.75 17.53 26.81
C ALA A 17 11.13 17.04 26.38
N LEU A 18 11.31 16.72 25.09
CA LEU A 18 12.56 16.23 24.52
C LEU A 18 13.42 17.35 23.89
N LYS A 19 12.97 18.59 23.94
CA LYS A 19 13.58 19.71 23.20
C LYS A 19 15.02 19.96 23.64
N VAL A 20 15.94 19.92 22.67
CA VAL A 20 17.32 20.39 22.81
C VAL A 20 17.42 21.83 22.31
N SER A 21 16.86 22.12 21.14
CA SER A 21 16.89 23.45 20.53
C SER A 21 15.62 23.72 19.71
N SER A 22 15.39 24.97 19.33
CA SER A 22 14.31 25.31 18.38
C SER A 22 14.62 26.58 17.62
N PHE A 23 14.23 26.63 16.35
CA PHE A 23 14.36 27.82 15.52
C PHE A 23 13.29 27.86 14.43
N LYS A 24 13.04 29.06 13.89
CA LYS A 24 12.06 29.27 12.82
C LYS A 24 12.67 28.97 11.45
N ILE A 25 11.87 28.37 10.57
CA ILE A 25 12.22 28.05 9.18
C ILE A 25 10.99 28.28 8.31
N GLY A 26 10.98 29.37 7.55
CA GLY A 26 9.79 29.81 6.83
C GLY A 26 8.61 29.99 7.79
N ASP A 27 7.48 29.36 7.45
CA ASP A 27 6.24 29.39 8.24
C ASP A 27 6.23 28.43 9.44
N PHE A 28 7.32 27.69 9.66
CA PHE A 28 7.39 26.62 10.67
C PHE A 28 8.37 26.93 11.79
N THR A 29 8.17 26.26 12.92
CA THR A 29 9.16 26.15 13.99
C THR A 29 9.67 24.73 14.04
N TYR A 30 10.95 24.54 13.75
CA TYR A 30 11.63 23.26 13.90
C TYR A 30 12.08 23.08 15.36
N ILE A 31 11.85 21.89 15.89
CA ILE A 31 12.20 21.47 17.24
C ILE A 31 13.18 20.30 17.13
N GLU A 32 14.44 20.59 17.41
CA GLU A 32 15.45 19.55 17.58
C GLU A 32 15.24 18.89 18.94
N THR A 33 15.19 17.56 18.96
CA THR A 33 14.97 16.80 20.19
C THR A 33 16.21 16.01 20.62
N SER A 34 16.17 15.40 21.80
CA SER A 34 17.17 14.43 22.26
C SER A 34 16.91 13.02 21.71
N ASP A 35 15.79 12.77 21.02
CA ASP A 35 15.51 11.48 20.39
C ASP A 35 16.50 11.23 19.25
N PRO A 36 17.06 10.02 19.12
CA PRO A 36 18.05 9.72 18.09
C PRO A 36 17.45 9.58 16.68
N ASN A 37 16.14 9.38 16.56
CA ASN A 37 15.46 9.06 15.30
C ASN A 37 14.53 10.18 14.81
N LYS A 38 14.02 11.03 15.70
CA LYS A 38 12.96 11.99 15.36
C LYS A 38 13.23 13.41 15.85
N ASP A 39 12.85 14.36 15.01
CA ASP A 39 12.63 15.76 15.37
C ASP A 39 11.17 16.14 15.04
N PHE A 40 10.77 17.36 15.37
CA PHE A 40 9.41 17.83 15.11
C PHE A 40 9.38 19.18 14.40
N VAL A 41 8.30 19.38 13.66
CA VAL A 41 7.98 20.64 13.00
C VAL A 41 6.62 21.10 13.51
N ILE A 42 6.54 22.36 13.93
CA ILE A 42 5.31 22.99 14.39
C ILE A 42 4.89 24.03 13.36
N GLY A 43 3.70 23.87 12.79
CA GLY A 43 3.02 24.86 11.97
C GLY A 43 1.80 25.44 12.67
N GLU A 44 1.38 26.63 12.24
CA GLU A 44 0.18 27.28 12.71
C GLU A 44 -0.62 27.80 11.50
N GLU A 45 -1.91 27.48 11.46
CA GLU A 45 -2.82 27.89 10.39
C GLU A 45 -4.17 28.25 11.01
N GLU A 46 -4.69 29.45 10.71
CA GLU A 46 -5.97 29.95 11.25
C GLU A 46 -6.12 29.80 12.77
N GLY A 47 -5.02 29.99 13.51
CA GLY A 47 -4.98 29.87 14.97
C GLY A 47 -4.92 28.44 15.52
N LYS A 48 -4.89 27.42 14.64
CA LYS A 48 -4.66 26.02 15.02
C LYS A 48 -3.22 25.61 14.81
N VAL A 49 -2.69 24.93 15.81
CA VAL A 49 -1.33 24.40 15.82
C VAL A 49 -1.34 22.94 15.37
N PHE A 50 -0.45 22.60 14.44
CA PHE A 50 -0.20 21.23 14.03
C PHE A 50 1.29 20.89 14.20
N VAL A 51 1.58 19.70 14.73
CA VAL A 51 2.91 19.17 14.99
C VAL A 51 3.14 17.88 14.20
N LEU A 52 4.16 17.88 13.35
CA LEU A 52 4.53 16.78 12.47
C LEU A 52 5.91 16.21 12.85
N PRO A 53 6.06 14.88 12.97
CA PRO A 53 7.36 14.27 13.16
C PRO A 53 8.15 14.28 11.84
N ILE A 54 9.46 14.49 11.92
CA ILE A 54 10.38 14.35 10.80
C ILE A 54 11.59 13.52 11.23
N ASN A 55 12.34 13.01 10.25
CA ASN A 55 13.58 12.31 10.53
C ASN A 55 14.58 13.23 11.23
N LYS A 56 15.36 12.62 12.13
CA LYS A 56 16.42 13.30 12.85
C LYS A 56 17.33 14.10 11.92
N ASP A 57 17.64 15.33 12.33
CA ASP A 57 18.56 16.23 11.63
C ASP A 57 18.19 16.54 10.17
N CYS A 58 16.97 16.18 9.71
CA CYS A 58 16.60 16.32 8.30
C CYS A 58 16.79 17.76 7.78
N VAL A 59 16.40 18.74 8.58
CA VAL A 59 16.58 20.16 8.26
C VAL A 59 18.05 20.54 8.12
N LYS A 60 18.94 19.98 8.95
CA LYS A 60 20.37 20.30 8.90
C LYS A 60 21.01 19.84 7.59
N PHE A 61 20.51 18.74 7.02
CA PHE A 61 20.99 18.19 5.76
C PHE A 61 20.29 18.79 4.53
N SER A 62 18.97 18.99 4.58
CA SER A 62 18.19 19.41 3.41
C SER A 62 18.02 20.92 3.28
N GLN A 63 18.07 21.68 4.38
CA GLN A 63 17.69 23.09 4.50
C GLN A 63 16.27 23.47 4.04
N ASP A 64 15.51 22.54 3.45
CA ASP A 64 14.12 22.71 3.02
C ASP A 64 13.18 21.79 3.83
N ILE A 65 12.26 22.42 4.56
CA ILE A 65 11.28 21.72 5.39
C ILE A 65 10.30 20.88 4.56
N LYS A 66 10.03 21.28 3.31
CA LYS A 66 9.09 20.57 2.42
C LYS A 66 9.61 19.18 2.09
N HIS A 67 10.91 19.06 1.81
CA HIS A 67 11.56 17.78 1.58
C HIS A 67 11.47 16.87 2.81
N CYS A 68 11.71 17.43 4.01
CA CYS A 68 11.57 16.68 5.26
C CYS A 68 10.15 16.19 5.55
N LEU A 69 9.15 16.97 5.14
CA LEU A 69 7.74 16.63 5.27
C LEU A 69 7.22 15.80 4.08
N GLY A 70 8.03 15.58 3.04
CA GLY A 70 7.73 14.70 1.92
C GLY A 70 6.78 15.27 0.86
N PHE A 71 6.70 16.59 0.69
CA PHE A 71 5.93 17.23 -0.38
C PHE A 71 6.73 18.29 -1.15
N ASP A 72 6.21 18.70 -2.31
CA ASP A 72 6.88 19.65 -3.20
C ASP A 72 6.30 21.07 -3.07
N TYR A 73 4.98 21.18 -2.89
CA TYR A 73 4.26 22.44 -2.81
C TYR A 73 3.32 22.49 -1.62
N TYR A 74 3.17 23.66 -1.01
CA TYR A 74 2.00 23.91 -0.17
C TYR A 74 0.77 24.12 -1.04
N TYR A 75 -0.40 23.73 -0.56
CA TYR A 75 -1.66 23.92 -1.28
C TYR A 75 -1.96 25.39 -1.66
N LYS A 76 -1.36 26.36 -0.95
CA LYS A 76 -1.50 27.80 -1.21
C LYS A 76 -0.55 28.33 -2.30
N GLU A 77 0.42 27.53 -2.73
CA GLU A 77 1.37 27.89 -3.78
C GLU A 77 0.81 27.58 -5.17
N GLN A 78 1.38 28.21 -6.20
CA GLN A 78 1.11 27.78 -7.57
C GLN A 78 1.95 26.55 -7.88
N PHE A 79 1.30 25.49 -8.37
CA PHE A 79 1.95 24.25 -8.77
C PHE A 79 1.40 23.73 -10.10
N PRO A 80 2.22 23.03 -10.90
CA PRO A 80 1.74 22.39 -12.11
C PRO A 80 0.89 21.16 -11.75
N TRP A 81 -0.27 21.00 -12.40
CA TRP A 81 -1.07 19.79 -12.27
C TRP A 81 -0.53 18.68 -13.18
N LYS A 82 0.50 17.97 -12.70
CA LYS A 82 1.18 16.89 -13.43
C LYS A 82 1.52 15.72 -12.51
N GLU A 83 1.85 14.59 -13.11
CA GLU A 83 2.27 13.37 -12.39
C GLU A 83 3.41 13.64 -11.41
N GLU A 84 3.41 12.88 -10.32
CA GLU A 84 4.39 12.87 -9.23
C GLU A 84 4.42 14.12 -8.33
N VAL A 85 3.67 15.18 -8.65
CA VAL A 85 3.56 16.36 -7.78
C VAL A 85 2.90 16.01 -6.46
N LYS A 86 3.55 16.38 -5.36
CA LYS A 86 3.08 16.21 -3.98
C LYS A 86 2.70 17.55 -3.36
N ILE A 87 1.48 17.65 -2.89
CA ILE A 87 0.88 18.85 -2.32
C ILE A 87 0.64 18.61 -0.83
N GLY A 88 1.26 19.43 0.03
CA GLY A 88 1.04 19.44 1.46
C GLY A 88 -0.19 20.27 1.84
N VAL A 89 -1.09 19.67 2.61
CA VAL A 89 -2.30 20.32 3.16
C VAL A 89 -2.35 20.01 4.66
N LEU A 90 -1.89 20.95 5.49
CA LEU A 90 -1.74 20.74 6.94
C LEU A 90 -0.90 19.48 7.24
N ASP A 91 -1.53 18.43 7.77
CA ASP A 91 -0.94 17.13 8.11
C ASP A 91 -1.32 16.01 7.09
N ARG A 92 -1.77 16.40 5.88
CA ARG A 92 -2.07 15.52 4.75
C ARG A 92 -1.13 15.78 3.59
N ILE A 93 -0.85 14.73 2.81
CA ILE A 93 -0.14 14.84 1.54
C ILE A 93 -1.03 14.28 0.43
N ILE A 94 -1.23 15.06 -0.62
CA ILE A 94 -1.92 14.64 -1.85
C ILE A 94 -0.87 14.54 -2.95
N ARG A 95 -0.66 13.33 -3.47
CA ARG A 95 0.22 13.06 -4.60
C ARG A 95 -0.59 12.78 -5.85
N ILE A 96 -0.25 13.42 -6.94
CA ILE A 96 -0.85 13.16 -8.26
C ILE A 96 -0.15 11.95 -8.86
N LEU A 97 -0.78 10.79 -8.91
CA LEU A 97 -0.19 9.58 -9.50
C LEU A 97 -0.29 9.60 -11.03
N LYS A 98 -1.45 10.01 -11.55
CA LYS A 98 -1.71 10.04 -12.99
C LYS A 98 -2.63 11.20 -13.34
N VAL A 99 -2.38 11.87 -14.46
CA VAL A 99 -3.28 12.88 -15.03
C VAL A 99 -3.73 12.38 -16.40
N PHE A 100 -5.02 12.50 -16.69
CA PHE A 100 -5.61 12.07 -17.96
C PHE A 100 -6.13 13.25 -18.76
N ASN A 101 -6.17 13.08 -20.07
CA ASN A 101 -6.79 14.05 -20.98
C ASN A 101 -8.27 13.75 -21.18
N ASP A 102 -8.65 12.47 -21.18
CA ASP A 102 -10.03 12.04 -21.43
C ASP A 102 -10.35 10.69 -20.79
N TYR A 103 -11.62 10.30 -20.91
CA TYR A 103 -12.17 9.06 -20.37
C TYR A 103 -11.63 7.79 -21.04
N SER A 104 -11.24 7.87 -22.32
CA SER A 104 -10.66 6.74 -23.04
C SER A 104 -9.26 6.43 -22.50
N GLU A 105 -8.47 7.46 -22.17
CA GLU A 105 -7.17 7.31 -21.53
C GLU A 105 -7.29 6.64 -20.15
N ILE A 106 -8.32 7.00 -19.36
CA ILE A 106 -8.60 6.36 -18.07
C ILE A 106 -8.81 4.85 -18.25
N LYS A 107 -9.73 4.46 -19.14
CA LYS A 107 -10.02 3.03 -19.42
C LYS A 107 -8.76 2.27 -19.83
N ASN A 108 -7.98 2.87 -20.72
CA ASN A 108 -6.74 2.27 -21.21
C ASN A 108 -5.70 2.10 -20.10
N TYR A 109 -5.57 3.09 -19.21
CA TYR A 109 -4.67 3.02 -18.06
C TYR A 109 -5.08 1.92 -17.08
N ILE A 110 -6.38 1.82 -16.74
CA ILE A 110 -6.87 0.78 -15.82
C ILE A 110 -6.55 -0.60 -16.37
N ILE A 111 -6.85 -0.86 -17.65
CA ILE A 111 -6.63 -2.18 -18.25
C ILE A 111 -5.15 -2.54 -18.36
N ASN A 112 -4.31 -1.61 -18.80
CA ASN A 112 -2.94 -1.94 -19.21
C ASN A 112 -1.87 -1.67 -18.14
N GLN A 113 -2.14 -0.77 -17.20
CA GLN A 113 -1.17 -0.34 -16.19
C GLN A 113 -1.64 -0.67 -14.78
N GLU A 114 -2.86 -0.29 -14.42
CA GLU A 114 -3.35 -0.52 -13.05
C GLU A 114 -3.48 -2.03 -12.78
N ILE A 115 -4.16 -2.80 -13.64
CA ILE A 115 -4.32 -4.26 -13.42
C ILE A 115 -2.97 -4.98 -13.19
N THR A 116 -1.91 -4.53 -13.85
CA THR A 116 -0.56 -5.08 -13.64
C THR A 116 -0.04 -4.77 -12.23
N GLN A 117 -0.31 -3.57 -11.72
CA GLN A 117 0.01 -3.19 -10.34
C GLN A 117 -0.87 -3.94 -9.33
N TYR A 118 -2.13 -4.23 -9.68
CA TYR A 118 -3.03 -5.00 -8.83
C TYR A 118 -2.46 -6.38 -8.47
N GLU A 119 -1.80 -7.08 -9.39
CA GLU A 119 -1.16 -8.38 -9.08
C GLU A 119 -0.16 -8.26 -7.91
N GLY A 120 0.75 -7.29 -7.98
CA GLY A 120 1.74 -7.06 -6.92
C GLY A 120 1.11 -6.60 -5.60
N LYS A 121 0.07 -5.76 -5.68
CA LYS A 121 -0.71 -5.34 -4.52
C LYS A 121 -1.41 -6.53 -3.85
N ASP A 122 -2.13 -7.36 -4.62
CA ASP A 122 -2.86 -8.54 -4.11
C ASP A 122 -1.89 -9.56 -3.51
N TYR A 123 -0.72 -9.75 -4.11
CA TYR A 123 0.34 -10.57 -3.53
C TYR A 123 0.77 -10.07 -2.14
N ALA A 124 1.02 -8.76 -1.99
CA ALA A 124 1.36 -8.17 -0.68
C ALA A 124 0.22 -8.31 0.35
N MET A 125 -1.05 -8.33 -0.07
CA MET A 125 -2.16 -8.66 0.84
C MET A 125 -2.14 -10.11 1.30
N LEU A 126 -1.87 -11.03 0.38
CA LEU A 126 -1.86 -12.46 0.66
C LEU A 126 -0.70 -12.88 1.58
N GLU A 127 0.43 -12.16 1.53
CA GLU A 127 1.54 -12.31 2.49
C GLU A 127 1.23 -11.66 3.86
N GLY A 128 0.21 -10.79 3.93
CA GLY A 128 -0.17 -10.09 5.16
C GLY A 128 0.63 -8.81 5.44
N ASP A 129 1.42 -8.34 4.48
CA ASP A 129 2.22 -7.11 4.61
C ASP A 129 1.33 -5.86 4.61
N LEU A 130 0.23 -5.90 3.84
CA LEU A 130 -0.68 -4.78 3.64
C LEU A 130 -2.14 -5.25 3.66
N TYR A 131 -3.02 -4.44 4.24
CA TYR A 131 -4.45 -4.67 4.17
C TYR A 131 -5.13 -3.44 3.58
N PHE A 132 -5.72 -3.60 2.39
CA PHE A 132 -6.47 -2.55 1.71
C PHE A 132 -7.76 -3.10 1.13
N SER A 133 -8.82 -2.30 1.14
CA SER A 133 -10.01 -2.58 0.34
C SER A 133 -9.85 -2.00 -1.05
N ASN A 134 -10.14 -2.80 -2.08
CA ASN A 134 -10.04 -2.40 -3.48
C ASN A 134 -11.22 -2.99 -4.29
N PRO A 135 -11.60 -2.38 -5.43
CA PRO A 135 -12.70 -2.85 -6.26
C PRO A 135 -12.38 -4.14 -7.02
N TYR A 136 -11.11 -4.51 -7.18
CA TYR A 136 -10.74 -5.76 -7.86
C TYR A 136 -11.14 -6.99 -7.05
N GLU A 137 -10.88 -6.99 -5.74
CA GLU A 137 -11.28 -8.06 -4.82
C GLU A 137 -12.81 -8.18 -4.79
N GLU A 138 -13.52 -7.05 -4.65
CA GLU A 138 -14.99 -7.05 -4.69
C GLU A 138 -15.55 -7.60 -6.01
N PHE A 139 -14.92 -7.28 -7.14
CA PHE A 139 -15.32 -7.80 -8.44
C PHE A 139 -15.11 -9.32 -8.51
N LEU A 140 -13.95 -9.81 -8.08
CA LEU A 140 -13.60 -11.23 -8.09
C LEU A 140 -14.54 -12.05 -7.20
N ASP A 141 -14.90 -11.53 -6.03
CA ASP A 141 -15.86 -12.18 -5.13
C ASP A 141 -17.27 -12.27 -5.73
N LYS A 142 -17.68 -11.30 -6.54
CA LYS A 142 -18.96 -11.34 -7.28
C LYS A 142 -18.99 -12.43 -8.35
N LEU A 143 -17.85 -12.83 -8.90
CA LEU A 143 -17.79 -13.87 -9.93
C LEU A 143 -18.19 -15.25 -9.39
N LYS A 144 -18.10 -15.48 -8.07
CA LYS A 144 -18.34 -16.79 -7.43
C LYS A 144 -17.63 -17.94 -8.16
N ASP A 145 -16.37 -17.69 -8.52
CA ASP A 145 -15.61 -18.57 -9.39
C ASP A 145 -15.10 -19.82 -8.65
N SER A 146 -15.48 -20.99 -9.13
CA SER A 146 -15.16 -22.27 -8.48
C SER A 146 -13.66 -22.59 -8.48
N ASP A 147 -12.90 -22.13 -9.48
CA ASP A 147 -11.45 -22.33 -9.49
C ASP A 147 -10.76 -21.44 -8.47
N LEU A 148 -11.19 -20.18 -8.31
CA LEU A 148 -10.65 -19.30 -7.26
C LEU A 148 -10.89 -19.87 -5.87
N GLU A 149 -12.09 -20.40 -5.60
CA GLU A 149 -12.40 -21.04 -4.33
C GLU A 149 -11.61 -22.33 -4.12
N LYS A 150 -11.36 -23.10 -5.19
CA LYS A 150 -10.49 -24.29 -5.14
C LYS A 150 -9.05 -23.90 -4.79
N ILE A 151 -8.49 -22.90 -5.45
CA ILE A 151 -7.11 -22.43 -5.20
C ILE A 151 -6.98 -21.93 -3.77
N LYS A 152 -7.89 -21.07 -3.30
CA LYS A 152 -7.87 -20.58 -1.90
C LYS A 152 -7.81 -21.72 -0.88
N LYS A 153 -8.57 -22.80 -1.11
CA LYS A 153 -8.56 -23.99 -0.24
C LYS A 153 -7.26 -24.78 -0.36
N LEU A 154 -6.79 -25.02 -1.59
CA LEU A 154 -5.54 -25.74 -1.82
C LEU A 154 -4.34 -24.97 -1.26
N SER A 155 -4.28 -23.65 -1.41
CA SER A 155 -3.20 -22.81 -0.85
C SER A 155 -3.12 -22.93 0.66
N LYS A 156 -4.26 -22.90 1.36
CA LYS A 156 -4.31 -23.09 2.82
C LYS A 156 -3.87 -24.49 3.23
N ALA A 157 -4.40 -25.52 2.58
CA ALA A 157 -4.02 -26.90 2.83
C ALA A 157 -2.53 -27.14 2.54
N TYR A 158 -2.00 -26.54 1.47
CA TYR A 158 -0.59 -26.62 1.09
C TYR A 158 0.32 -26.03 2.18
N GLN A 159 0.00 -24.83 2.67
CA GLN A 159 0.76 -24.18 3.75
C GLN A 159 0.68 -24.99 5.05
N GLU A 160 -0.49 -25.53 5.40
CA GLU A 160 -0.68 -26.36 6.60
C GLU A 160 0.13 -27.66 6.54
N VAL A 161 0.05 -28.39 5.43
CA VAL A 161 0.80 -29.63 5.22
C VAL A 161 2.30 -29.36 5.17
N LYS A 162 2.73 -28.26 4.54
CA LYS A 162 4.13 -27.84 4.52
C LYS A 162 4.64 -27.55 5.92
N ASN A 163 3.93 -26.74 6.70
CA ASN A 163 4.31 -26.44 8.08
C ASN A 163 4.42 -27.71 8.93
N PHE A 164 3.53 -28.68 8.71
CA PHE A 164 3.62 -29.97 9.37
C PHE A 164 4.88 -30.74 8.97
N LEU A 165 5.20 -30.82 7.68
CA LEU A 165 6.44 -31.45 7.18
C LEU A 165 7.70 -30.76 7.72
N ASP A 166 7.70 -29.42 7.79
CA ASP A 166 8.82 -28.63 8.32
C ASP A 166 9.05 -28.86 9.83
N MET A 167 8.01 -29.28 10.58
CA MET A 167 8.08 -29.56 12.02
C MET A 167 8.44 -31.01 12.35
N GLN A 168 8.45 -31.92 11.37
CA GLN A 168 8.69 -33.34 11.61
C GLN A 168 10.18 -33.69 11.54
N VAL A 169 10.63 -34.57 12.45
CA VAL A 169 12.01 -35.10 12.48
C VAL A 169 12.16 -36.33 11.57
N GLU A 170 11.06 -37.06 11.32
CA GLU A 170 11.03 -38.24 10.45
C GLU A 170 10.06 -38.02 9.27
N ASN A 171 10.45 -38.44 8.07
CA ASN A 171 9.64 -38.31 6.85
C ASN A 171 8.42 -39.23 6.91
N GLN A 172 7.24 -38.68 7.18
CA GLN A 172 5.97 -39.41 7.04
C GLN A 172 5.53 -39.46 5.57
N THR A 173 5.76 -40.59 4.91
CA THR A 173 5.42 -40.81 3.48
C THR A 173 3.99 -40.41 3.12
N SER A 174 3.02 -40.68 4.00
CA SER A 174 1.61 -40.33 3.77
C SER A 174 1.37 -38.82 3.70
N VAL A 175 2.13 -38.01 4.44
CA VAL A 175 2.00 -36.55 4.44
C VAL A 175 2.68 -35.96 3.21
N GLU A 176 3.82 -36.52 2.81
CA GLU A 176 4.46 -36.16 1.53
C GLU A 176 3.59 -36.48 0.32
N ASP A 177 2.86 -37.59 0.33
CA ASP A 177 1.93 -37.95 -0.74
C ASP A 177 0.79 -36.92 -0.84
N ILE A 178 0.21 -36.50 0.29
CA ILE A 178 -0.79 -35.43 0.34
C ILE A 178 -0.20 -34.12 -0.19
N TYR A 179 1.02 -33.77 0.23
CA TYR A 179 1.71 -32.57 -0.24
C TYR A 179 1.90 -32.60 -1.77
N LYS A 180 2.40 -33.69 -2.33
CA LYS A 180 2.60 -33.89 -3.78
C LYS A 180 1.28 -33.88 -4.55
N GLU A 181 0.20 -34.43 -3.98
CA GLU A 181 -1.14 -34.38 -4.58
C GLU A 181 -1.63 -32.92 -4.69
N ILE A 182 -1.50 -32.14 -3.61
CA ILE A 182 -1.85 -30.72 -3.61
C ILE A 182 -1.00 -29.94 -4.62
N GLU A 183 0.33 -30.17 -4.68
CA GLU A 183 1.20 -29.55 -5.68
C GLU A 183 0.77 -29.89 -7.11
N SER A 184 0.44 -31.14 -7.37
CA SER A 184 0.00 -31.59 -8.70
C SER A 184 -1.25 -30.83 -9.13
N GLU A 185 -2.22 -30.65 -8.23
CA GLU A 185 -3.42 -29.87 -8.49
C GLU A 185 -3.12 -28.38 -8.72
N LEU A 186 -2.23 -27.78 -7.94
CA LEU A 186 -1.78 -26.39 -8.13
C LEU A 186 -1.08 -26.20 -9.49
N ILE A 187 -0.21 -27.13 -9.89
CA ILE A 187 0.48 -27.13 -11.19
C ILE A 187 -0.52 -27.28 -12.34
N LYS A 188 -1.52 -28.16 -12.21
CA LYS A 188 -2.59 -28.31 -13.22
C LYS A 188 -3.37 -27.00 -13.39
N ILE A 189 -3.67 -26.32 -12.29
CA ILE A 189 -4.35 -25.02 -12.32
C ILE A 189 -3.46 -23.96 -12.98
N ALA A 190 -2.18 -23.85 -12.59
CA ALA A 190 -1.24 -22.91 -13.20
C ALA A 190 -1.14 -23.13 -14.72
N ARG A 191 -1.07 -24.38 -15.17
CA ARG A 191 -1.10 -24.73 -16.60
C ARG A 191 -2.41 -24.37 -17.29
N LYS A 192 -3.56 -24.66 -16.67
CA LYS A 192 -4.89 -24.30 -17.18
C LYS A 192 -5.00 -22.79 -17.44
N TYR A 193 -4.45 -21.99 -16.53
CA TYR A 193 -4.43 -20.54 -16.64
C TYR A 193 -3.19 -19.99 -17.33
N ASN A 194 -2.27 -20.81 -17.84
CA ASN A 194 -1.00 -20.36 -18.44
C ASN A 194 -0.29 -19.28 -17.59
N VAL A 195 -0.10 -19.58 -16.30
CA VAL A 195 0.56 -18.73 -15.30
C VAL A 195 1.86 -19.38 -14.89
N GLU A 196 2.93 -18.59 -14.79
CA GLU A 196 4.23 -19.05 -14.29
C GLU A 196 4.18 -19.29 -12.77
N LEU A 197 4.71 -20.45 -12.35
CA LEU A 197 4.86 -20.81 -10.95
C LEU A 197 6.11 -20.16 -10.38
N ASP A 198 5.94 -19.35 -9.35
CA ASP A 198 7.05 -18.89 -8.53
C ASP A 198 7.28 -19.88 -7.39
N TYR A 199 8.52 -19.94 -6.92
CA TYR A 199 8.92 -20.80 -5.82
C TYR A 199 9.41 -19.93 -4.64
N GLY A 200 9.18 -20.43 -3.42
CA GLY A 200 9.54 -19.77 -2.18
C GLY A 200 10.83 -20.33 -1.58
N LYS A 201 11.20 -19.84 -0.39
CA LYS A 201 12.39 -20.32 0.32
C LYS A 201 12.08 -21.61 1.11
N SER A 202 12.99 -22.57 1.07
CA SER A 202 12.94 -23.76 1.92
C SER A 202 13.35 -23.40 3.36
N ILE A 203 12.61 -23.93 4.35
CA ILE A 203 12.81 -23.63 5.78
C ILE A 203 13.95 -24.46 6.40
N LYS A 204 14.37 -25.57 5.76
CA LYS A 204 15.50 -26.43 6.22
C LYS A 204 16.86 -25.70 6.36
N LEU A 205 16.96 -24.43 5.97
CA LEU A 205 18.19 -23.62 6.03
C LEU A 205 18.51 -22.99 7.40
N TYR A 206 17.60 -23.01 8.38
CA TYR A 206 17.79 -22.28 9.65
C TYR A 206 17.82 -23.14 10.93
N SER A 207 17.86 -24.47 10.82
CA SER A 207 18.24 -25.31 11.95
C SER A 207 19.77 -25.45 11.96
N ASP A 208 20.41 -24.67 12.82
CA ASP A 208 21.80 -24.86 13.24
C ASP A 208 22.05 -26.31 13.66
N GLU A 209 22.53 -27.16 12.75
CA GLU A 209 23.36 -28.29 13.11
C GLU A 209 24.58 -28.32 12.18
N ARG A 210 25.75 -28.31 12.84
CA ARG A 210 27.07 -28.42 12.25
C ARG A 210 27.06 -29.46 11.14
N ILE A 211 27.25 -29.01 9.91
CA ILE A 211 27.67 -29.91 8.82
C ILE A 211 29.09 -30.35 9.21
N SER A 212 29.19 -31.52 9.83
CA SER A 212 30.49 -32.19 9.99
C SER A 212 31.02 -32.49 8.60
N GLU A 213 32.25 -32.06 8.37
CA GLU A 213 33.08 -32.52 7.25
C GLU A 213 33.20 -34.04 7.37
N ASP A 214 32.38 -34.77 6.62
CA ASP A 214 32.50 -36.18 6.19
C ASP A 214 31.09 -36.80 6.16
N GLU A 215 30.41 -36.66 5.02
CA GLU A 215 29.57 -37.69 4.39
C GLU A 215 28.92 -37.11 3.11
N GLU A 216 29.42 -37.54 1.95
CA GLU A 216 28.63 -37.61 0.71
C GLU A 216 27.23 -38.16 1.05
N HIS A 217 26.16 -37.56 0.51
CA HIS A 217 24.73 -37.93 0.64
C HIS A 217 23.84 -36.99 1.46
N VAL A 218 23.78 -35.70 1.11
CA VAL A 218 22.52 -34.92 1.21
C VAL A 218 22.38 -34.02 -0.02
N GLU A 219 22.34 -34.62 -1.21
CA GLU A 219 21.70 -34.01 -2.38
C GLU A 219 20.24 -34.49 -2.46
N GLU A 220 19.48 -34.40 -1.35
CA GLU A 220 18.04 -34.20 -1.54
C GLU A 220 17.92 -32.78 -2.09
N GLU A 221 17.67 -32.65 -3.39
CA GLU A 221 17.31 -31.38 -4.03
C GLU A 221 16.40 -30.61 -3.08
N ILE A 222 16.89 -29.51 -2.52
CA ILE A 222 16.11 -28.63 -1.67
C ILE A 222 15.00 -28.08 -2.55
N ARG A 223 13.87 -28.78 -2.58
CA ARG A 223 12.77 -28.48 -3.49
C ARG A 223 12.09 -27.25 -2.96
N GLU A 224 12.33 -26.13 -3.64
CA GLU A 224 11.69 -24.88 -3.31
C GLU A 224 10.16 -25.06 -3.40
N PRO A 225 9.41 -24.76 -2.33
CA PRO A 225 7.97 -24.93 -2.32
C PRO A 225 7.31 -23.94 -3.28
N ILE A 226 6.18 -24.28 -3.87
CA ILE A 226 5.40 -23.37 -4.71
C ILE A 226 4.96 -22.16 -3.87
N ASN A 227 5.16 -20.95 -4.40
CA ASN A 227 4.59 -19.74 -3.83
C ASN A 227 3.10 -19.66 -4.19
N VAL A 228 2.28 -20.25 -3.33
CA VAL A 228 0.82 -20.33 -3.53
C VAL A 228 0.11 -18.98 -3.49
N ASN A 229 0.68 -17.99 -2.80
CA ASN A 229 0.15 -16.64 -2.76
C ASN A 229 0.38 -15.92 -4.08
N SER A 230 1.59 -16.04 -4.65
CA SER A 230 1.89 -15.52 -5.99
C SER A 230 0.99 -16.16 -7.05
N LEU A 231 0.84 -17.49 -7.01
CA LEU A 231 -0.05 -18.20 -7.94
C LEU A 231 -1.50 -17.68 -7.86
N LEU A 232 -2.02 -17.50 -6.65
CA LEU A 232 -3.38 -16.97 -6.45
C LEU A 232 -3.51 -15.53 -6.98
N ALA A 233 -2.55 -14.65 -6.68
CA ALA A 233 -2.54 -13.26 -7.16
C ALA A 233 -2.51 -13.19 -8.70
N LYS A 234 -1.61 -13.94 -9.35
CA LYS A 234 -1.52 -14.03 -10.82
C LYS A 234 -2.82 -14.50 -11.46
N ILE A 235 -3.46 -15.53 -10.89
CA ILE A 235 -4.74 -16.05 -11.42
C ILE A 235 -5.87 -15.03 -11.23
N ARG A 236 -5.93 -14.36 -10.09
CA ARG A 236 -6.91 -13.29 -9.83
C ARG A 236 -6.75 -12.15 -10.84
N ALA A 237 -5.53 -11.63 -11.02
CA ALA A 237 -5.24 -10.60 -12.00
C ALA A 237 -5.64 -11.04 -13.42
N LYS A 238 -5.27 -12.27 -13.82
CA LYS A 238 -5.65 -12.83 -15.12
C LYS A 238 -7.17 -12.89 -15.32
N LYS A 239 -7.94 -13.29 -14.32
CA LYS A 239 -9.41 -13.31 -14.40
C LYS A 239 -10.01 -11.92 -14.57
N VAL A 240 -9.43 -10.89 -13.96
CA VAL A 240 -9.84 -9.50 -14.21
C VAL A 240 -9.55 -9.13 -15.67
N ILE A 241 -8.36 -9.45 -16.19
CA ILE A 241 -7.99 -9.18 -17.59
C ILE A 241 -8.93 -9.87 -18.58
N GLU A 242 -9.24 -11.14 -18.36
CA GLU A 242 -10.14 -11.93 -19.21
C GLU A 242 -11.57 -11.33 -19.24
N ARG A 243 -11.96 -10.64 -18.17
CA ARG A 243 -13.27 -9.99 -18.02
C ARG A 243 -13.15 -8.46 -17.94
N LYS A 244 -12.17 -7.88 -18.62
CA LYS A 244 -11.85 -6.44 -18.51
C LYS A 244 -13.05 -5.52 -18.73
N ASP A 245 -13.94 -5.83 -19.66
CA ASP A 245 -15.09 -4.99 -19.96
C ASP A 245 -16.15 -5.04 -18.84
N ASP A 246 -16.40 -6.23 -18.29
CA ASP A 246 -17.26 -6.42 -17.12
C ASP A 246 -16.68 -5.71 -15.90
N PHE A 247 -15.36 -5.82 -15.70
CA PHE A 247 -14.66 -5.15 -14.63
C PHE A 247 -14.74 -3.63 -14.75
N LEU A 248 -14.49 -3.06 -15.93
CA LEU A 248 -14.61 -1.62 -16.14
C LEU A 248 -16.03 -1.14 -15.89
N ASN A 249 -17.04 -1.86 -16.38
CA ASN A 249 -18.45 -1.51 -16.12
C ASN A 249 -18.76 -1.52 -14.62
N PHE A 250 -18.26 -2.53 -13.90
CA PHE A 250 -18.37 -2.59 -12.45
C PHE A 250 -17.63 -1.45 -11.76
N LEU A 251 -16.39 -1.16 -12.14
CA LEU A 251 -15.57 -0.10 -11.57
C LEU A 251 -16.23 1.27 -11.74
N PHE A 252 -16.67 1.61 -12.94
CA PHE A 252 -17.35 2.90 -13.18
C PHE A 252 -18.74 2.97 -12.57
N SER A 253 -19.40 1.84 -12.30
CA SER A 253 -20.65 1.84 -11.52
C SER A 253 -20.46 2.27 -10.06
N LYS A 254 -19.21 2.28 -9.56
CA LYS A 254 -18.85 2.75 -8.22
C LYS A 254 -18.65 4.26 -8.14
N GLU A 255 -18.70 4.98 -9.26
CA GLU A 255 -18.49 6.42 -9.26
C GLU A 255 -19.56 7.11 -8.41
N GLY A 256 -19.12 7.85 -7.40
CA GLY A 256 -20.01 8.49 -6.45
C GLY A 256 -19.29 9.51 -5.57
N GLU A 257 -20.05 10.13 -4.67
CA GLU A 257 -19.46 10.96 -3.63
C GLU A 257 -18.62 10.08 -2.69
N PHE A 258 -17.40 10.53 -2.41
CA PHE A 258 -16.55 9.91 -1.40
C PHE A 258 -16.32 10.90 -0.26
N ASN A 259 -16.08 10.34 0.92
CA ASN A 259 -15.72 11.08 2.10
C ASN A 259 -14.61 10.31 2.83
N ILE A 260 -13.37 10.74 2.63
CA ILE A 260 -12.20 10.10 3.20
C ILE A 260 -11.96 10.69 4.58
N TRP A 261 -12.03 9.82 5.60
CA TRP A 261 -11.81 10.14 7.02
C TRP A 261 -12.67 11.28 7.57
N ASP A 262 -13.85 11.54 6.99
CA ASP A 262 -14.69 12.70 7.29
C ASP A 262 -14.03 14.07 7.04
N GLU A 263 -12.89 14.07 6.37
CA GLU A 263 -12.04 15.23 6.16
C GLU A 263 -11.99 15.66 4.69
N ILE A 264 -11.96 14.70 3.75
CA ILE A 264 -11.73 15.00 2.33
C ILE A 264 -12.90 14.49 1.50
N LYS A 265 -13.59 15.42 0.83
CA LYS A 265 -14.79 15.15 0.05
C LYS A 265 -14.59 15.51 -1.41
N GLY A 266 -15.17 14.69 -2.26
CA GLY A 266 -15.20 14.87 -3.71
C GLY A 266 -16.07 13.79 -4.34
N LYS A 267 -16.00 13.66 -5.67
CA LYS A 267 -16.70 12.61 -6.41
C LYS A 267 -15.75 11.87 -7.35
N GLY A 268 -15.77 10.55 -7.26
CA GLY A 268 -14.84 9.68 -7.95
C GLY A 268 -15.02 8.23 -7.53
N ILE A 269 -13.97 7.44 -7.71
CA ILE A 269 -13.94 6.01 -7.39
C ILE A 269 -12.75 5.76 -6.48
N ILE A 270 -12.99 5.18 -5.30
CA ILE A 270 -11.91 4.71 -4.43
C ILE A 270 -11.32 3.46 -5.07
N LEU A 271 -10.04 3.54 -5.46
CA LEU A 271 -9.29 2.42 -6.05
C LEU A 271 -8.63 1.58 -4.95
N ASP A 272 -8.08 2.21 -3.93
CA ASP A 272 -7.48 1.52 -2.80
C ASP A 272 -7.77 2.32 -1.53
N GLU A 273 -8.11 1.64 -0.43
CA GLU A 273 -8.23 2.25 0.89
C GLU A 273 -7.51 1.41 1.94
N MET A 274 -6.46 1.98 2.51
CA MET A 274 -5.84 1.50 3.74
C MET A 274 -6.32 2.39 4.88
N LYS A 275 -7.25 1.87 5.69
CA LYS A 275 -7.92 2.62 6.77
C LYS A 275 -6.91 3.41 7.61
N ASP A 276 -7.25 4.68 7.84
CA ASP A 276 -6.48 5.65 8.63
C ASP A 276 -5.05 5.94 8.15
N LYS A 277 -4.64 5.45 6.98
CA LYS A 277 -3.28 5.63 6.45
C LYS A 277 -3.27 6.32 5.09
N ASN A 278 -3.79 5.66 4.05
CA ASN A 278 -3.77 6.20 2.71
C ASN A 278 -4.96 5.71 1.87
N VAL A 279 -5.35 6.55 0.91
CA VAL A 279 -6.45 6.27 -0.02
C VAL A 279 -6.00 6.68 -1.42
N THR A 280 -6.20 5.79 -2.39
CA THR A 280 -6.07 6.09 -3.81
C THR A 280 -7.46 6.32 -4.40
N VAL A 281 -7.67 7.48 -5.03
CA VAL A 281 -8.94 7.84 -5.65
C VAL A 281 -8.76 8.21 -7.11
N LEU A 282 -9.63 7.67 -7.97
CA LEU A 282 -9.77 8.06 -9.36
C LEU A 282 -10.85 9.15 -9.47
N LEU A 283 -10.43 10.33 -9.92
CA LEU A 283 -11.32 11.42 -10.30
C LEU A 283 -11.51 11.38 -11.81
N THR A 284 -12.75 11.17 -12.24
CA THR A 284 -13.12 10.97 -13.66
C THR A 284 -13.36 12.26 -14.42
N TYR A 285 -13.48 13.40 -13.72
CA TYR A 285 -13.70 14.72 -14.33
C TYR A 285 -13.11 15.86 -13.45
N PRO A 286 -12.88 17.05 -14.03
CA PRO A 286 -12.41 18.23 -13.29
C PRO A 286 -13.38 18.65 -12.19
N GLN A 287 -12.87 18.90 -10.99
CA GLN A 287 -13.70 19.21 -9.82
C GLN A 287 -12.91 19.95 -8.74
N GLU A 288 -13.59 20.41 -7.70
CA GLU A 288 -12.95 20.88 -6.47
C GLU A 288 -12.99 19.78 -5.41
N LEU A 289 -11.85 19.51 -4.78
CA LEU A 289 -11.79 18.71 -3.56
C LEU A 289 -11.98 19.63 -2.36
N GLU A 290 -12.97 19.31 -1.53
CA GLU A 290 -13.15 19.96 -0.23
C GLU A 290 -12.33 19.21 0.82
N ILE A 291 -11.49 19.93 1.54
CA ILE A 291 -10.64 19.38 2.60
C ILE A 291 -10.97 20.15 3.88
N ASN A 292 -11.42 19.47 4.91
CA ASN A 292 -11.77 20.03 6.20
C ASN A 292 -11.05 19.25 7.30
N ILE A 293 -9.90 19.75 7.73
CA ILE A 293 -9.08 19.09 8.74
C ILE A 293 -9.13 19.93 10.02
N GLY A 294 -9.63 19.33 11.10
CA GLY A 294 -9.78 20.02 12.38
C GLY A 294 -10.64 21.29 12.29
N GLY A 295 -11.55 21.43 11.32
CA GLY A 295 -12.37 22.63 11.10
C GLY A 295 -11.78 23.66 10.14
N ILE A 296 -10.53 23.49 9.70
CA ILE A 296 -9.90 24.34 8.69
C ILE A 296 -10.32 23.84 7.31
N LYS A 297 -11.08 24.67 6.59
CA LYS A 297 -11.61 24.33 5.27
C LYS A 297 -10.70 24.85 4.15
N ARG A 298 -10.37 23.97 3.22
CA ARG A 298 -9.59 24.24 2.01
C ARG A 298 -10.28 23.64 0.80
N LYS A 299 -10.02 24.25 -0.35
CA LYS A 299 -10.46 23.77 -1.65
C LYS A 299 -9.25 23.63 -2.54
N ILE A 300 -9.13 22.47 -3.20
CA ILE A 300 -8.10 22.24 -4.22
C ILE A 300 -8.81 21.99 -5.54
N LEU A 301 -8.53 22.86 -6.52
CA LEU A 301 -9.03 22.67 -7.87
C LEU A 301 -8.24 21.54 -8.55
N VAL A 302 -8.96 20.53 -9.00
CA VAL A 302 -8.46 19.44 -9.84
C VAL A 302 -8.90 19.75 -11.27
N PRO A 303 -8.02 20.31 -12.12
CA PRO A 303 -8.40 20.81 -13.44
C PRO A 303 -8.59 19.71 -14.48
N LYS A 304 -8.17 18.48 -14.21
CA LYS A 304 -8.22 17.34 -15.12
C LYS A 304 -8.58 16.05 -14.37
N PRO A 305 -9.19 15.05 -15.05
CA PRO A 305 -9.31 13.72 -14.47
C PRO A 305 -7.94 13.21 -14.02
N SER A 306 -7.86 12.56 -12.87
CA SER A 306 -6.58 12.19 -12.25
C SER A 306 -6.74 11.05 -11.26
N ILE A 307 -5.67 10.27 -11.06
CA ILE A 307 -5.54 9.41 -9.87
C ILE A 307 -4.77 10.19 -8.82
N LEU A 308 -5.36 10.32 -7.64
CA LEU A 308 -4.74 10.94 -6.48
C LEU A 308 -4.46 9.90 -5.41
N PHE A 309 -3.27 9.98 -4.83
CA PHE A 309 -2.91 9.25 -3.63
C PHE A 309 -2.90 10.22 -2.45
N ILE A 310 -3.77 9.97 -1.48
CA ILE A 310 -3.97 10.81 -0.32
C ILE A 310 -3.41 10.08 0.90
N LYS A 311 -2.46 10.69 1.60
CA LYS A 311 -1.79 10.13 2.75
C LYS A 311 -2.05 10.97 4.01
N LYS A 312 -2.47 10.30 5.08
CA LYS A 312 -2.43 10.80 6.46
C LYS A 312 -1.00 10.63 6.96
N ASP A 313 -0.50 11.66 7.67
CA ASP A 313 0.88 11.86 8.10
C ASP A 313 1.79 10.62 8.24
N SER A 314 3.03 10.85 7.87
CA SER A 314 4.25 10.03 7.82
C SER A 314 4.52 9.05 8.99
N ALA A 315 3.65 8.06 9.19
CA ALA A 315 4.17 6.73 9.49
C ALA A 315 4.90 6.25 8.22
N TYR A 316 6.21 6.01 8.34
CA TYR A 316 7.03 5.45 7.29
C TYR A 316 6.50 4.05 6.94
N PHE A 317 5.58 4.01 5.99
CA PHE A 317 5.39 2.87 5.11
C PHE A 317 5.52 3.47 3.71
N GLU A 318 6.74 3.40 3.18
CA GLU A 318 6.92 3.42 1.74
C GLU A 318 6.26 2.14 1.23
N ILE A 319 5.33 2.29 0.29
CA ILE A 319 4.92 1.18 -0.55
C ILE A 319 6.21 0.75 -1.25
N ALA A 320 6.72 -0.43 -0.91
CA ALA A 320 7.79 -1.05 -1.68
C ALA A 320 7.31 -1.12 -3.14
N ARG A 321 8.03 -0.45 -4.02
CA ARG A 321 7.86 -0.53 -5.47
C ARG A 321 8.69 -1.67 -6.02
#